data_AF-A0A7V6W5Y2-F1
#
_entry.id   AF-A0A7V6W5Y2-F1
#
_cell.length_a   1.000
_cell.length_b   1.000
_cell.length_c   1.000
_cell.angle_alpha   90.00
_cell.angle_beta   90.00
_cell.angle_gamma   90.00
#
_symmetry.space_group_name_H-M   'P 1'
#
loop_
_entity.id
_entity.type
_entity.pdbx_description
1 polymer ?
#
loop_
_entity_poly.entity_id
_entity_poly.type
_entity_poly.pdbx_seq_one_letter_code
_entity_poly.pdbx_strand_id
1 'polypeptide(L)'
;MEIRQQWDHITNTLQADIKVLDMPLLDTSSISNDLDRRFIADLVLQILSYVAQKERENIRARQRQGIDIAKAKGKHLGRPRAQYPDNWDDVYTRWQKKEITAKRAMEELNLKRTTFYKLVINYPGE
;
A
#
# COMPACT_ATOMS: atom_id res chain seq x y z
N MET A 1 2.74 9.16 -11.23
CA MET A 1 3.89 9.50 -12.09
C MET A 1 3.62 8.87 -13.44
N GLU A 2 3.40 9.72 -14.42
CA GLU A 2 3.24 9.37 -15.82
C GLU A 2 4.61 8.88 -16.31
N ILE A 3 4.69 7.72 -16.96
CA ILE A 3 5.98 7.13 -17.42
C ILE A 3 6.79 8.13 -18.25
N ARG A 4 6.10 8.95 -19.04
CA ARG A 4 6.68 10.06 -19.80
C ARG A 4 7.41 11.10 -18.93
N GLN A 5 6.86 11.47 -17.78
CA GLN A 5 7.49 12.44 -16.88
C GLN A 5 8.80 11.89 -16.29
N GLN A 6 8.83 10.59 -15.99
CA GLN A 6 10.05 9.95 -15.49
C GLN A 6 11.10 9.80 -16.59
N TRP A 7 10.66 9.44 -17.80
CA TRP A 7 11.52 9.40 -18.97
C TRP A 7 12.17 10.75 -19.23
N ASP A 8 11.36 11.80 -19.30
CA ASP A 8 11.79 13.19 -19.49
C ASP A 8 12.75 13.65 -18.38
N HIS A 9 12.48 13.28 -17.14
CA HIS A 9 13.37 13.59 -16.03
C HIS A 9 14.76 12.95 -16.20
N ILE A 10 14.82 11.67 -16.57
CA ILE A 10 16.08 10.96 -16.76
C ILE A 10 16.86 11.55 -17.95
N THR A 11 16.20 11.76 -19.09
CA THR A 11 16.89 12.19 -20.31
C THR A 11 17.23 13.68 -20.32
N ASN A 12 16.31 14.54 -19.84
CA ASN A 12 16.45 16.00 -19.97
C ASN A 12 16.86 16.70 -18.68
N THR A 13 16.52 16.16 -17.49
CA THR A 13 16.98 16.75 -16.21
C THR A 13 18.30 16.16 -15.76
N LEU A 14 18.42 14.84 -15.74
CA LEU A 14 19.62 14.13 -15.28
C LEU A 14 20.66 13.95 -16.38
N GLN A 15 20.31 14.24 -17.64
CA GLN A 15 21.17 14.09 -18.83
C GLN A 15 21.75 12.67 -18.95
N ALA A 16 20.93 11.66 -18.66
CA ALA A 16 21.29 10.26 -18.76
C ALA A 16 20.55 9.56 -19.90
N ASP A 17 21.24 8.65 -20.58
CA ASP A 17 20.67 7.86 -21.65
C ASP A 17 19.92 6.61 -21.14
N ILE A 18 18.83 6.28 -21.82
CA ILE A 18 18.07 5.05 -21.60
C ILE A 18 18.26 4.14 -22.80
N LYS A 19 18.61 2.88 -22.53
CA LYS A 19 18.73 1.83 -23.54
C LYS A 19 17.89 0.62 -23.17
N VAL A 20 16.88 0.35 -23.98
CA VAL A 20 16.05 -0.85 -23.87
C VAL A 20 16.59 -1.89 -24.84
N LEU A 21 17.25 -2.93 -24.33
CA LEU A 21 17.95 -3.93 -25.16
C LEU A 21 17.01 -4.62 -26.16
N ASP A 22 15.78 -4.93 -25.72
CA ASP A 22 14.78 -5.62 -26.54
C ASP A 22 13.98 -4.66 -27.45
N MET A 23 14.12 -3.35 -27.26
CA MET A 23 13.48 -2.33 -28.09
C MET A 23 14.50 -1.24 -28.47
N PRO A 24 15.41 -1.52 -29.43
CA PRO A 24 16.47 -0.59 -29.83
C PRO A 24 15.96 0.78 -30.30
N LEU A 25 14.71 0.88 -30.74
CA LEU A 25 14.04 2.13 -31.10
C LEU A 25 13.94 3.13 -29.93
N LEU A 26 13.95 2.65 -28.69
CA LEU A 26 13.90 3.46 -27.48
C LEU A 26 15.30 3.82 -26.93
N ASP A 27 16.37 3.54 -27.68
CA ASP A 27 17.75 3.85 -27.30
C ASP A 27 18.05 5.34 -27.51
N THR A 28 18.13 6.11 -26.43
CA THR A 28 18.34 7.57 -26.49
C THR A 28 19.77 7.98 -26.80
N SER A 29 20.75 7.08 -26.59
CA SER A 29 22.18 7.39 -26.81
C SER A 29 22.55 7.59 -28.29
N SER A 30 21.66 7.15 -29.19
CA SER A 30 21.85 7.17 -30.64
C SER A 30 20.82 8.05 -31.39
N ILE A 31 19.94 8.75 -30.66
CA ILE A 31 18.82 9.52 -31.25
C ILE A 31 19.23 10.92 -31.73
N SER A 32 20.45 11.38 -31.44
CA SER A 32 20.87 12.78 -31.59
C SER A 32 20.77 13.39 -32.99
N ASN A 33 20.62 12.60 -34.07
CA ASN A 33 20.64 13.11 -35.45
C ASN A 33 19.38 12.79 -36.30
N ASP A 34 18.34 12.15 -35.75
CA ASP A 34 17.16 11.72 -36.54
C ASP A 34 15.83 12.11 -35.87
N LEU A 35 15.21 13.18 -36.39
CA LEU A 35 13.94 13.74 -35.90
C LEU A 35 12.79 12.72 -35.98
N ASP A 36 12.75 11.91 -37.04
CA ASP A 36 11.70 10.92 -37.25
C ASP A 36 11.80 9.81 -36.20
N ARG A 37 13.02 9.37 -35.88
CA ARG A 37 13.27 8.34 -34.86
C ARG A 37 12.84 8.80 -33.47
N ARG A 38 13.10 10.06 -33.11
CA ARG A 38 12.68 10.64 -31.84
C ARG A 38 11.15 10.72 -31.74
N PHE A 39 10.48 11.12 -32.82
CA PHE A 39 9.02 11.16 -32.88
C PHE A 39 8.39 9.78 -32.73
N ILE A 40 8.91 8.75 -33.41
CA ILE A 40 8.40 7.37 -33.30
C ILE A 40 8.62 6.84 -31.87
N ALA A 41 9.79 7.09 -31.26
CA ALA A 41 10.07 6.67 -29.89
C ALA A 41 9.08 7.29 -28.88
N ASP A 42 8.80 8.59 -29.02
CA ASP A 42 7.83 9.30 -28.18
C ASP A 42 6.41 8.73 -28.34
N LEU A 43 5.99 8.41 -29.57
CA LEU A 43 4.68 7.80 -29.84
C LEU A 43 4.57 6.41 -29.20
N VAL A 44 5.61 5.57 -29.34
CA VAL A 44 5.64 4.25 -28.72
C VAL A 44 5.58 4.37 -27.20
N LEU A 45 6.35 5.29 -26.61
CA LEU A 45 6.32 5.55 -25.16
C LEU A 45 4.92 5.97 -24.69
N GLN A 46 4.21 6.79 -25.47
CA GLN A 46 2.85 7.20 -25.18
C GLN A 46 1.86 6.02 -25.22
N ILE A 47 1.96 5.16 -26.24
CA ILE A 47 1.13 3.94 -26.34
C ILE A 47 1.38 3.01 -25.16
N LEU A 48 2.65 2.74 -24.83
CA LEU A 48 3.01 1.90 -23.68
C LEU A 48 2.50 2.49 -22.37
N SER A 49 2.60 3.81 -22.21
CA SER A 49 2.05 4.52 -21.05
C SER A 49 0.55 4.33 -20.92
N TYR A 50 -0.19 4.44 -22.03
CA TYR A 50 -1.63 4.24 -22.07
C TYR A 50 -2.01 2.79 -21.72
N VAL A 51 -1.35 1.80 -22.33
CA VAL A 51 -1.60 0.38 -22.08
C VAL A 51 -1.35 0.05 -20.60
N ALA A 52 -0.21 0.49 -20.06
CA ALA A 52 0.11 0.27 -18.65
C ALA A 52 -0.91 0.91 -17.70
N GLN A 53 -1.39 2.13 -18.01
CA GLN A 53 -2.44 2.79 -17.24
C GLN A 53 -3.76 2.00 -17.31
N LYS A 54 -4.15 1.55 -18.51
CA LYS A 54 -5.37 0.78 -18.72
C LYS A 54 -5.33 -0.56 -17.98
N GLU A 55 -4.20 -1.26 -18.02
CA GLU A 55 -4.00 -2.51 -17.27
C GLU A 55 -4.09 -2.27 -15.77
N ARG A 56 -3.48 -1.20 -15.25
CA ARG A 56 -3.54 -0.83 -13.84
C ARG A 56 -4.98 -0.59 -13.38
N GLU A 57 -5.78 0.10 -14.19
CA GLU A 57 -7.21 0.31 -13.92
C GLU A 57 -7.98 -1.02 -13.90
N ASN A 58 -7.72 -1.90 -14.87
CA ASN A 58 -8.34 -3.22 -14.94
C ASN A 58 -7.97 -4.11 -13.74
N ILE A 59 -6.73 -4.06 -13.26
CA ILE A 59 -6.29 -4.80 -12.06
C ILE A 59 -7.02 -4.27 -10.83
N ARG A 60 -7.11 -2.94 -10.66
CA ARG A 60 -7.83 -2.32 -9.53
C ARG A 60 -9.32 -2.64 -9.54
N ALA A 61 -9.95 -2.64 -10.72
CA ALA A 61 -11.35 -3.01 -10.87
C ALA A 61 -11.59 -4.46 -10.42
N ARG A 62 -10.76 -5.40 -10.90
CA ARG A 62 -10.83 -6.81 -10.50
C ARG A 62 -10.55 -7.02 -9.01
N GLN A 63 -9.57 -6.31 -8.46
CA GLN A 63 -9.28 -6.36 -7.03
C GLN A 63 -10.48 -5.91 -6.19
N ARG A 64 -11.14 -4.82 -6.59
CA ARG A 64 -12.35 -4.30 -5.94
C ARG A 64 -13.47 -5.35 -5.96
N GLN A 65 -13.74 -5.92 -7.14
CA GLN A 65 -14.73 -7.00 -7.29
C GLN A 65 -14.42 -8.19 -6.36
N GLY A 66 -13.15 -8.61 -6.28
CA GLY A 66 -12.73 -9.68 -5.37
C GLY A 66 -12.94 -9.34 -3.88
N ILE A 67 -12.64 -8.09 -3.48
CA ILE A 67 -12.89 -7.59 -2.12
C ILE A 67 -14.39 -7.58 -1.81
N ASP A 68 -15.23 -7.13 -2.74
CA ASP A 68 -16.68 -7.05 -2.55
C ASP A 68 -17.30 -8.45 -2.41
N ILE A 69 -16.86 -9.42 -3.22
CA ILE A 69 -17.27 -10.83 -3.09
C ILE A 69 -16.83 -11.40 -1.72
N ALA A 70 -15.60 -11.11 -1.28
CA ALA A 70 -15.11 -11.59 0.02
C ALA A 70 -15.91 -10.99 1.18
N LYS A 71 -16.25 -9.70 1.12
CA LYS A 71 -17.12 -9.04 2.11
C LYS A 71 -18.52 -9.62 2.11
N ALA A 72 -19.12 -9.86 0.94
CA ALA A 72 -20.45 -10.47 0.83
C ALA A 72 -20.49 -11.89 1.43
N LYS A 73 -19.36 -12.64 1.36
CA LYS A 73 -19.18 -13.94 2.02
C LYS A 73 -18.85 -13.84 3.52
N GLY A 74 -18.84 -12.64 4.10
CA GLY A 74 -18.54 -12.41 5.51
C GLY A 74 -17.06 -12.61 5.89
N LYS A 75 -16.14 -12.68 4.92
CA LYS A 75 -14.72 -12.87 5.21
C LYS A 75 -14.13 -11.59 5.81
N HIS A 76 -13.45 -11.70 6.96
CA HIS A 76 -12.69 -10.58 7.53
C HIS A 76 -11.52 -10.22 6.61
N LEU A 77 -11.43 -8.94 6.25
CA LEU A 77 -10.36 -8.40 5.42
C LEU A 77 -9.50 -7.42 6.23
N GLY A 78 -8.19 -7.50 6.04
CA GLY A 78 -7.22 -6.67 6.76
C GLY A 78 -6.75 -7.29 8.08
N ARG A 79 -6.14 -6.46 8.93
CA ARG A 79 -5.55 -6.91 10.19
C ARG A 79 -6.65 -7.46 11.13
N PRO A 80 -6.46 -8.64 11.74
CA PRO A 80 -7.35 -9.12 12.79
C PRO A 80 -7.49 -8.12 13.93
N ARG A 81 -8.66 -8.11 14.58
CA ARG A 81 -8.85 -7.33 15.82
C ARG A 81 -7.94 -7.88 16.90
N ALA A 82 -7.47 -7.00 17.79
CA ALA A 82 -6.76 -7.44 18.99
C ALA A 82 -7.70 -8.32 19.82
N GLN A 83 -7.16 -9.41 20.35
CA GLN A 83 -7.89 -10.32 21.23
C GLN A 83 -7.60 -9.97 22.69
N TYR A 84 -8.49 -10.39 23.57
CA TYR A 84 -8.27 -10.31 25.01
C TYR A 84 -7.18 -11.32 25.41
N PRO A 85 -6.13 -10.90 26.14
CA PRO A 85 -5.17 -11.81 26.77
C PRO A 85 -5.86 -12.75 27.77
N ASP A 86 -5.29 -13.92 28.03
CA ASP A 86 -5.88 -14.94 28.91
C ASP A 86 -6.16 -14.44 30.35
N ASN A 87 -5.32 -13.52 30.85
CA ASN A 87 -5.46 -12.91 32.17
C ASN A 87 -6.28 -11.60 32.17
N TRP A 88 -7.03 -11.32 31.10
CA TRP A 88 -7.77 -10.06 30.96
C TRP A 88 -8.76 -9.82 32.11
N ASP A 89 -9.61 -10.79 32.41
CA ASP A 89 -10.72 -10.61 33.36
C ASP A 89 -10.23 -10.27 34.77
N ASP A 90 -9.17 -10.95 35.24
CA ASP A 90 -8.55 -10.69 36.55
C ASP A 90 -7.93 -9.29 36.60
N VAL A 91 -7.08 -8.96 35.63
CA VAL A 91 -6.37 -7.68 35.60
C VAL A 91 -7.35 -6.52 35.40
N TYR A 92 -8.38 -6.70 34.57
CA TYR A 92 -9.44 -5.71 34.36
C TYR A 92 -10.21 -5.43 35.65
N THR A 93 -10.62 -6.48 36.37
CA THR A 93 -11.35 -6.35 37.65
C THR A 93 -10.52 -5.62 38.70
N ARG A 94 -9.25 -5.99 38.86
CA ARG A 94 -8.31 -5.33 39.80
C ARG A 94 -8.10 -3.86 39.43
N TRP A 95 -8.01 -3.56 38.14
CA TRP A 95 -7.90 -2.18 37.65
C TRP A 95 -9.18 -1.36 37.88
N GLN A 96 -10.37 -1.92 37.62
CA GLN A 96 -11.67 -1.27 37.82
C GLN A 96 -11.91 -0.94 39.31
N LYS A 97 -11.49 -1.85 40.21
CA LYS A 97 -11.47 -1.63 41.67
C LYS A 97 -10.40 -0.65 42.15
N LYS A 98 -9.58 -0.11 41.25
CA LYS A 98 -8.45 0.80 41.53
C LYS A 98 -7.33 0.17 42.38
N GLU A 99 -7.23 -1.16 42.40
CA GLU A 99 -6.18 -1.88 43.13
C GLU A 99 -4.82 -1.80 42.38
N ILE A 100 -4.87 -1.66 41.05
CA ILE A 100 -3.70 -1.43 40.20
C ILE A 100 -3.88 -0.22 39.31
N THR A 101 -2.76 0.40 38.90
CA THR A 101 -2.79 1.50 37.94
C THR A 101 -2.98 0.99 36.51
N ALA A 102 -3.49 1.84 35.62
CA ALA A 102 -3.59 1.52 34.19
C ALA A 102 -2.22 1.13 33.59
N LYS A 103 -1.14 1.77 34.03
CA LYS A 103 0.23 1.43 33.59
C LYS A 103 0.59 -0.01 33.95
N ARG A 104 0.34 -0.41 35.20
CA ARG A 104 0.62 -1.76 35.68
C ARG A 104 -0.27 -2.81 35.00
N ALA A 105 -1.55 -2.51 34.80
CA ALA A 105 -2.44 -3.38 34.04
C ALA A 105 -1.94 -3.61 32.59
N MET A 106 -1.48 -2.55 31.92
CA MET A 106 -0.91 -2.64 30.58
C MET A 106 0.38 -3.48 30.53
N GLU A 107 1.23 -3.38 31.56
CA GLU A 107 2.44 -4.20 31.70
C GLU A 107 2.09 -5.67 31.97
N GLU A 108 1.18 -5.95 32.90
CA GLU A 108 0.72 -7.33 33.24
C GLU A 108 0.00 -8.02 32.06
N LEU A 109 -0.66 -7.25 31.18
CA LEU A 109 -1.31 -7.75 29.97
C LEU A 109 -0.41 -7.75 28.74
N ASN A 110 0.81 -7.20 28.84
CA ASN A 110 1.72 -6.97 27.72
C ASN A 110 1.07 -6.20 26.55
N LEU A 111 0.24 -5.19 26.87
CA LEU A 111 -0.51 -4.40 25.90
C LEU A 111 0.04 -2.98 25.81
N LYS A 112 0.15 -2.48 24.56
CA LYS A 112 0.37 -1.05 24.33
C LYS A 112 -0.88 -0.26 24.74
N ARG A 113 -0.66 0.99 25.17
CA ARG A 113 -1.73 1.91 25.63
C ARG A 113 -2.94 1.97 24.73
N THR A 114 -2.73 2.12 23.42
CA THR A 114 -3.83 2.23 22.45
C THR A 114 -4.60 0.93 22.30
N THR A 115 -3.97 -0.23 22.43
CA THR A 115 -4.64 -1.54 22.40
C THR A 115 -5.42 -1.78 23.68
N PHE A 116 -4.84 -1.47 24.84
CA PHE A 116 -5.49 -1.63 26.14
C PHE A 116 -6.82 -0.86 26.22
N TYR A 117 -6.81 0.45 25.96
CA TYR A 117 -8.04 1.24 26.02
C TYR A 117 -9.06 0.85 24.94
N LYS A 118 -8.62 0.38 23.76
CA LYS A 118 -9.54 -0.18 22.76
C LYS A 118 -10.23 -1.44 23.27
N LEU A 119 -9.50 -2.34 23.93
CA LEU A 119 -10.08 -3.56 24.49
C LEU A 119 -11.04 -3.23 25.64
N VAL A 120 -10.69 -2.27 26.52
CA VAL A 120 -11.58 -1.78 27.59
C VAL A 120 -12.91 -1.25 27.03
N ILE A 121 -12.87 -0.38 26.01
CA ILE A 121 -14.10 0.21 25.42
C ILE A 121 -15.02 -0.86 24.82
N ASN A 122 -14.46 -1.94 24.28
CA ASN A 122 -15.23 -3.01 23.66
C ASN A 122 -15.52 -4.17 24.61
N TYR A 123 -15.08 -4.08 25.87
CA TYR A 123 -15.24 -5.17 26.83
C TYR A 123 -16.70 -5.21 27.32
N PRO A 124 -17.40 -6.35 27.17
CA PRO A 124 -18.82 -6.47 27.55
C PRO A 124 -19.05 -6.64 29.06
N GLY A 125 -17.99 -6.66 29.89
CA GLY A 125 -18.12 -6.75 31.34
C GLY A 125 -18.46 -5.41 31.96
N GLU A 126 -19.56 -5.39 32.72
CA GLU A 126 -20.19 -4.28 33.45
C GLU A 126 -19.22 -3.29 34.13
#